data_AF-L7UI75-F1
#
_entry.id   AF-L7UI75-F1
#
_cell.length_a   1.000
_cell.length_b   1.000
_cell.length_c   1.000
_cell.angle_alpha   90.00
_cell.angle_beta   90.00
_cell.angle_gamma   90.00
#
_symmetry.space_group_name_H-M   'P 1'
#
loop_
_entity.id
_entity.type
_entity.pdbx_description
1 polymer ?
#
loop_
_entity_poly.entity_id
_entity_poly.type
_entity_poly.pdbx_seq_one_letter_code
_entity_poly.pdbx_strand_id
1 'polypeptide(L)'
;MATTDHRKQSLYFPEDMLEEIQREATRQDRSLSWIVQQAWKVARAEIRKMPSVNDVLSSPPRPAAVAASPVAAPTAAPSMVAAAAPSSTEPKS
;
A
#
# COMPACT_ATOMS: atom_id res chain seq x y z
N MET A 1 9.92 15.18 14.91
CA MET A 1 9.62 13.87 15.53
C MET A 1 8.62 13.17 14.62
N ALA A 2 9.07 12.19 13.85
CA ALA A 2 8.18 11.43 12.96
C ALA A 2 7.27 10.57 13.85
N THR A 3 6.00 10.95 13.96
CA THR A 3 4.96 10.15 14.60
C THR A 3 4.91 8.82 13.87
N THR A 4 5.41 7.75 14.48
CA THR A 4 5.22 6.40 13.96
C THR A 4 3.73 6.08 14.05
N ASP A 5 3.04 6.26 12.94
CA ASP A 5 1.62 5.98 12.76
C ASP A 5 1.38 4.47 12.93
N HIS A 6 0.62 4.10 13.96
CA HIS A 6 0.24 2.72 14.23
C HIS A 6 -0.99 2.36 13.39
N ARG A 7 -0.79 1.57 12.33
CA ARG A 7 -1.87 1.10 11.46
C ARG A 7 -2.26 -0.33 11.77
N LYS A 8 -3.57 -0.56 12.00
CA LYS A 8 -4.13 -1.90 12.17
C LYS A 8 -4.33 -2.53 10.79
N GLN A 9 -3.66 -3.64 10.54
CA GLN A 9 -3.79 -4.42 9.31
C GLN A 9 -4.17 -5.86 9.68
N SER A 10 -5.27 -6.35 9.12
CA SER A 10 -5.62 -7.76 9.20
C SER A 10 -4.83 -8.54 8.16
N LEU A 11 -4.13 -9.60 8.59
CA LEU A 11 -3.35 -10.50 7.74
C LEU A 11 -3.78 -11.93 8.03
N TYR A 12 -3.71 -12.79 7.01
CA TYR A 12 -4.03 -14.21 7.16
C TYR A 12 -2.75 -15.00 7.39
N PHE A 13 -2.74 -15.80 8.45
CA PHE A 13 -1.65 -16.71 8.78
C PHE A 13 -2.20 -18.13 8.84
N PRO A 14 -1.42 -19.14 8.41
CA PRO A 14 -1.71 -20.53 8.73
C PRO A 14 -1.78 -20.75 10.24
N GLU A 15 -2.58 -21.70 10.69
CA GLU A 15 -2.79 -22.02 12.11
C GLU A 15 -1.47 -22.32 12.82
N ASP A 16 -0.67 -23.23 12.26
CA ASP A 16 0.63 -23.63 12.83
C ASP A 16 1.57 -22.43 13.06
N MET A 17 1.62 -21.51 12.08
CA MET A 17 2.46 -20.32 12.15
C MET A 17 1.92 -19.31 13.17
N LEU A 18 0.61 -19.15 13.26
CA LEU A 18 -0.02 -18.26 14.23
C LEU A 18 0.28 -18.72 15.66
N GLU A 19 0.17 -20.03 15.92
CA GLU A 19 0.50 -20.59 17.23
C GLU A 19 1.98 -20.40 17.59
N GLU A 20 2.89 -20.56 16.63
CA GLU A 20 4.32 -20.35 16.85
C GLU A 20 4.62 -18.89 17.22
N ILE A 21 4.05 -17.93 16.48
CA ILE A 21 4.18 -16.50 16.80
C ILE A 21 3.59 -16.19 18.18
N GLN A 22 2.46 -16.81 18.54
CA GLN A 22 1.82 -16.64 19.84
C GLN A 22 2.68 -17.20 20.98
N ARG A 23 3.28 -18.37 20.81
CA ARG A 23 4.23 -18.96 21.77
C ARG A 23 5.44 -18.04 21.97
N GLU A 24 6.01 -17.49 20.91
CA GLU A 24 7.14 -16.56 20.99
C GLU A 24 6.76 -15.22 21.64
N ALA A 25 5.57 -14.70 21.35
CA ALA A 25 5.05 -13.50 22.00
C ALA A 25 4.94 -13.69 23.52
N THR A 26 4.38 -14.81 23.97
CA THR A 26 4.27 -15.16 25.40
C THR A 26 5.64 -15.38 26.04
N ARG A 27 6.57 -16.05 25.34
CA ARG A 27 7.93 -16.30 25.84
C ARG A 27 8.73 -15.02 26.09
N GLN A 28 8.55 -14.01 25.24
CA GLN A 28 9.29 -12.76 25.28
C GLN A 28 8.55 -11.62 26.01
N ASP A 29 7.31 -11.86 26.44
CA ASP A 29 6.41 -10.86 27.03
C ASP A 29 6.21 -9.64 26.11
N ARG A 30 6.00 -9.92 24.81
CA ARG A 30 5.82 -8.92 23.75
C ARG A 30 4.54 -9.16 22.97
N SER A 31 4.05 -8.11 22.30
CA SER A 31 2.86 -8.22 21.45
C SER A 31 3.16 -8.98 20.16
N LEU A 32 2.14 -9.64 19.60
CA LEU A 32 2.21 -10.32 18.30
C LEU A 32 2.74 -9.39 17.19
N SER A 33 2.23 -8.15 17.16
CA SER A 33 2.69 -7.15 16.19
C SER A 33 4.19 -6.85 16.33
N TRP A 34 4.74 -6.86 17.55
CA TRP A 34 6.18 -6.67 17.76
C TRP A 34 6.99 -7.84 17.22
N ILE A 35 6.57 -9.08 17.48
CA ILE A 35 7.23 -10.29 16.96
C ILE A 35 7.27 -10.27 15.43
N VAL A 36 6.13 -9.97 14.78
CA VAL A 36 6.05 -9.88 13.31
C VAL A 36 6.94 -8.75 12.76
N GLN A 37 6.96 -7.59 13.41
CA GLN A 37 7.85 -6.49 13.02
C GLN A 37 9.33 -6.87 13.16
N GLN A 38 9.69 -7.61 14.21
CA GLN A 38 11.05 -8.06 14.44
C GLN A 38 11.47 -9.11 13.40
N ALA A 39 10.60 -10.08 13.10
CA ALA A 39 10.81 -11.05 12.04
C ALA A 39 11.04 -10.37 10.69
N TRP A 40 10.23 -9.35 10.36
CA TRP A 40 10.42 -8.56 9.15
C TRP A 40 11.79 -7.86 9.09
N LYS A 41 12.23 -7.23 10.19
CA LYS A 41 13.54 -6.54 10.24
C LYS A 41 14.70 -7.49 9.97
N VAL A 42 14.63 -8.72 10.50
CA VAL A 42 15.65 -9.76 10.28
C VAL A 42 15.59 -10.30 8.86
N ALA A 43 14.39 -10.60 8.34
CA ALA A 43 14.21 -11.19 7.03
C ALA A 43 14.38 -10.20 5.85
N ARG A 44 14.23 -8.88 6.08
CA ARG A 44 14.26 -7.85 5.02
C ARG A 44 15.51 -7.91 4.14
N ALA A 45 16.67 -8.21 4.72
CA ALA A 45 17.92 -8.29 3.96
C ALA A 45 17.90 -9.46 2.96
N GLU A 46 17.37 -10.60 3.37
CA GLU A 46 17.25 -11.80 2.53
C GLU A 46 16.13 -11.66 1.49
N ILE A 47 14.97 -11.14 1.90
CA ILE A 47 13.84 -10.91 1.00
C ILE A 47 14.23 -9.94 -0.14
N ARG A 48 15.07 -8.94 0.14
CA ARG A 48 15.53 -7.98 -0.89
C ARG A 48 16.50 -8.60 -1.90
N LYS A 49 17.17 -9.71 -1.56
CA LYS A 49 18.07 -10.44 -2.48
C LYS A 49 17.30 -11.35 -3.43
N MET A 50 16.08 -11.75 -3.06
CA MET A 50 15.26 -12.58 -3.92
C MET A 50 14.89 -11.78 -5.17
N PRO A 51 15.10 -12.32 -6.39
CA PRO A 51 14.70 -11.65 -7.61
C PRO A 51 13.19 -11.42 -7.59
N SER A 52 12.75 -10.28 -8.10
CA SER A 52 11.32 -10.00 -8.23
C SER A 52 10.71 -11.09 -9.08
N VAL A 53 9.62 -11.70 -8.61
CA VAL A 53 8.89 -12.76 -9.34
C VAL A 53 8.47 -12.32 -10.75
N ASN A 54 8.43 -11.01 -11.01
CA ASN A 54 8.11 -10.42 -12.30
C ASN A 54 9.31 -10.37 -13.29
N ASP A 55 10.56 -10.40 -12.80
CA ASP A 55 11.76 -10.34 -13.66
C ASP A 55 12.03 -11.68 -14.37
N VAL A 56 11.53 -12.80 -13.83
CA VAL A 56 11.66 -14.12 -14.48
C VAL A 56 10.63 -14.30 -15.60
N LEU A 57 9.53 -13.53 -15.58
CA LEU A 57 8.47 -13.56 -16.61
C LEU A 57 8.59 -12.44 -17.65
N SER A 58 9.49 -11.48 -17.46
CA SER A 58 9.67 -10.35 -18.40
C SER A 58 10.99 -10.46 -19.17
N SER A 59 10.91 -11.03 -20.37
CA SER A 59 11.77 -10.66 -21.50
C SER A 59 10.92 -10.79 -22.78
N PRO A 60 10.93 -9.80 -23.71
CA PRO A 60 12.07 -8.95 -24.03
C PRO A 60 11.90 -7.46 -23.71
N PRO A 61 13.03 -6.72 -23.69
CA PRO A 61 13.03 -5.26 -23.62
C PRO A 61 12.34 -4.73 -24.88
N ARG A 62 11.29 -3.94 -24.73
CA ARG A 62 10.87 -3.05 -25.82
C ARG A 62 11.95 -1.98 -25.92
N PRO A 63 12.72 -1.91 -27.01
CA PRO A 63 13.69 -0.83 -27.15
C PRO A 63 12.93 0.49 -27.17
N ALA A 64 13.26 1.35 -26.22
CA ALA A 64 12.95 2.76 -26.30
C ALA A 64 13.68 3.33 -27.53
N ALA A 65 12.92 3.64 -28.57
CA ALA A 65 13.33 4.50 -29.67
C ALA A 65 12.09 5.32 -30.08
N VAL A 66 11.86 6.47 -29.44
CA VAL A 66 12.09 7.82 -29.97
C VAL A 66 11.33 8.17 -31.26
N ALA A 67 10.33 9.05 -31.13
CA ALA A 67 9.88 10.12 -32.06
C ALA A 67 8.43 10.50 -31.67
N ALA A 68 8.16 11.63 -30.99
CA ALA A 68 7.93 12.95 -31.61
C ALA A 68 7.01 12.84 -32.85
N SER A 69 5.80 13.40 -32.94
CA SER A 69 5.39 14.78 -32.62
C SER A 69 3.85 14.97 -32.86
N PRO A 70 3.26 16.16 -32.59
CA PRO A 70 1.88 16.39 -32.14
C PRO A 70 0.89 16.86 -33.24
N VAL A 71 -0.39 17.08 -32.87
CA VAL A 71 -1.48 17.91 -33.49
C VAL A 71 -2.82 17.21 -33.13
N ALA A 72 -3.89 17.79 -32.58
CA ALA A 72 -4.42 19.15 -32.59
C ALA A 72 -5.25 19.42 -31.31
N ALA A 73 -5.31 20.69 -30.90
CA ALA A 73 -6.29 21.23 -29.97
C ALA A 73 -7.73 21.08 -30.50
N PRO A 74 -8.74 21.26 -29.64
CA PRO A 74 -9.61 22.40 -29.88
C PRO A 74 -9.75 23.31 -28.65
N THR A 75 -9.61 24.58 -28.95
CA THR A 75 -9.94 25.74 -28.12
C THR A 75 -11.45 25.82 -27.88
N ALA A 76 -11.85 26.18 -26.65
CA ALA A 76 -12.92 27.14 -26.31
C ALA A 76 -13.47 26.87 -24.89
N ALA A 77 -12.99 27.64 -23.91
CA ALA A 77 -13.79 28.07 -22.75
C ALA A 77 -14.55 29.36 -23.15
N PRO A 78 -15.37 30.03 -22.30
CA PRO A 78 -15.76 29.75 -20.91
C PRO A 78 -17.28 29.98 -20.64
N SER A 79 -17.71 29.75 -19.39
CA SER A 79 -18.60 30.65 -18.59
C SER A 79 -19.59 29.92 -17.67
N MET A 80 -19.29 30.06 -16.38
CA MET A 80 -20.17 30.38 -15.25
C MET A 80 -21.68 30.12 -15.37
N VAL A 81 -22.24 29.34 -14.44
CA VAL A 81 -23.37 29.80 -13.62
C VAL A 81 -23.32 29.14 -12.23
N ALA A 82 -23.41 29.97 -11.20
CA ALA A 82 -23.64 29.60 -9.81
C ALA A 82 -25.15 29.47 -9.52
N ALA A 83 -25.54 28.47 -8.74
CA ALA A 83 -26.80 28.41 -7.97
C ALA A 83 -26.64 27.26 -6.93
N ALA A 84 -26.44 27.51 -5.64
CA ALA A 84 -27.40 27.96 -4.62
C ALA A 84 -28.49 26.93 -4.26
N ALA A 85 -28.19 26.07 -3.25
CA ALA A 85 -29.05 25.53 -2.15
C ALA A 85 -30.37 24.78 -2.51
N PRO A 86 -31.04 24.01 -1.61
CA PRO A 86 -30.91 23.96 -0.14
C PRO A 86 -30.96 22.58 0.57
N SER A 87 -30.48 22.59 1.82
CA SER A 87 -31.01 21.95 3.04
C SER A 87 -31.60 20.53 3.01
N SER A 88 -30.99 19.62 3.78
CA SER A 88 -31.74 18.74 4.69
C SER A 88 -30.91 18.44 5.93
N THR A 89 -31.38 19.03 7.03
CA THR A 89 -30.92 18.84 8.40
C THR A 89 -31.87 17.82 9.02
N GLU A 90 -31.35 16.71 9.53
CA GLU A 90 -32.13 15.81 10.38
C GLU A 90 -31.24 15.33 11.55
N PRO A 91 -31.50 15.76 12.79
CA PRO A 91 -30.97 15.12 13.98
C PRO A 91 -32.05 14.24 14.62
N LYS A 92 -31.66 13.00 14.89
CA LYS A 92 -32.41 11.98 15.64
C LYS A 92 -32.45 12.35 17.12
N SER A 93 -33.65 12.49 17.67
CA SER A 93 -33.95 12.29 19.10
C SER A 93 -34.44 10.86 19.32
#